data_AF-A6W5K1-F1
#
_entry.id   AF-A6W5K1-F1
#
_cell.length_a   1.000
_cell.length_b   1.000
_cell.length_c   1.000
_cell.angle_alpha   90.00
_cell.angle_beta   90.00
_cell.angle_gamma   90.00
#
_symmetry.space_group_name_H-M   'P 1'
#
loop_
_entity.id
_entity.type
_entity.pdbx_description
1 polymer ?
#
loop_
_entity_poly.entity_id
_entity_poly.type
_entity_poly.pdbx_seq_one_letter_code
_entity_poly.pdbx_strand_id
1 'polypeptide(L)'
;MFERLNTPEQIFSYKLGAALTMEKDTLAMLGDLQGEARRPELKALLAEHAEETRQQITVLEQCFALLGEEVDDSPCPVTKALAAEAKANLKKTDDSLVDAVILAGALETEYHEQAVYETLLIHARARGAAPVAALLETNLATERDAGAKVKAMAERIATTGVAVPVEGMSGGVKAGLVAGAAAAVGVAAAAASKVAEHRAEDAAAAAGARSLVEHPVETAPVTGVTDPGAVVEPGVSTVGATTTTGAEPFNDDALEERIAESEHRAHP
;
A
#
# COMPACT_ATOMS: atom_id res chain seq x y z
N MET A 1 25.52 7.71 -8.57
CA MET A 1 25.66 6.24 -8.60
C MET A 1 24.42 5.70 -7.90
N PHE A 2 23.56 4.96 -8.61
CA PHE A 2 22.38 4.37 -7.99
C PHE A 2 22.80 3.24 -7.04
N GLU A 3 22.19 3.17 -5.87
CA GLU A 3 22.31 2.03 -4.99
C GLU A 3 21.71 0.80 -5.68
N ARG A 4 22.40 -0.35 -5.59
CA ARG A 4 21.96 -1.60 -6.22
C ARG A 4 21.49 -2.56 -5.14
N LEU A 5 20.21 -2.96 -5.22
CA LEU A 5 19.61 -4.00 -4.39
C LEU A 5 19.74 -5.33 -5.13
N ASN A 6 20.60 -6.23 -4.64
CA ASN A 6 20.96 -7.49 -5.30
C ASN A 6 20.39 -8.72 -4.59
N THR A 7 19.85 -8.57 -3.38
CA THR A 7 19.26 -9.68 -2.62
C THR A 7 17.91 -9.29 -1.99
N PRO A 8 17.02 -10.25 -1.71
CA PRO A 8 15.77 -9.99 -0.98
C PRO A 8 15.99 -9.31 0.37
N GLU A 9 17.11 -9.60 1.03
CA GLU A 9 17.48 -9.01 2.31
C GLU A 9 17.77 -7.51 2.16
N GLN A 10 18.52 -7.13 1.12
CA GLN A 10 18.79 -5.72 0.81
C GLN A 10 17.50 -4.97 0.47
N ILE A 11 16.58 -5.59 -0.28
CA ILE A 11 15.26 -4.99 -0.58
C ILE A 11 14.49 -4.73 0.71
N PHE A 12 14.44 -5.69 1.62
CA PHE A 12 13.73 -5.53 2.88
C PHE A 12 14.36 -4.45 3.77
N SER A 13 15.69 -4.45 3.91
CA SER A 13 16.41 -3.47 4.75
C SER A 13 16.19 -2.05 4.22
N TYR A 14 16.36 -1.86 2.91
CA TYR A 14 16.07 -0.59 2.23
C TYR A 14 14.61 -0.16 2.41
N LYS A 15 13.65 -1.10 2.28
CA LYS A 15 12.23 -0.79 2.46
C LYS A 15 11.89 -0.46 3.92
N LEU A 16 12.57 -1.07 4.89
CA LEU A 16 12.39 -0.78 6.31
C LEU A 16 12.92 0.63 6.63
N GLY A 17 14.07 1.01 6.10
CA GLY A 17 14.60 2.37 6.24
C GLY A 17 13.76 3.41 5.50
N ALA A 18 13.29 3.09 4.30
CA ALA A 18 12.32 3.93 3.58
C ALA A 18 11.01 4.10 4.35
N ALA A 19 10.52 3.07 5.06
CA ALA A 19 9.35 3.20 5.92
C ALA A 19 9.64 4.10 7.13
N LEU A 20 10.83 4.04 7.73
CA LEU A 20 11.19 4.96 8.81
C LEU A 20 11.23 6.42 8.33
N THR A 21 11.75 6.67 7.13
CA THR A 21 11.72 8.00 6.50
C THR A 21 10.30 8.43 6.16
N MET A 22 9.47 7.51 5.66
CA MET A 22 8.05 7.74 5.39
C MET A 22 7.34 8.24 6.65
N GLU A 23 7.45 7.56 7.78
CA GLU A 23 6.83 7.98 9.04
C GLU A 23 7.30 9.35 9.52
N LYS A 24 8.61 9.62 9.42
CA LYS A 24 9.18 10.93 9.80
C LYS A 24 8.64 12.06 8.91
N ASP A 25 8.46 11.78 7.63
CA ASP A 25 7.89 12.73 6.68
C ASP A 25 6.40 12.95 6.92
N THR A 26 5.65 11.87 7.15
CA THR A 26 4.23 11.92 7.52
C THR A 26 4.03 12.72 8.80
N LEU A 27 4.85 12.49 9.83
CA LEU A 27 4.79 13.26 11.08
C LEU A 27 4.96 14.77 10.88
N ALA A 28 5.90 15.17 10.02
CA ALA A 28 6.10 16.57 9.68
C ALA A 28 4.89 17.13 8.90
N MET A 29 4.40 16.38 7.92
CA MET A 29 3.23 16.74 7.12
C MET A 29 1.97 16.90 7.98
N LEU A 30 1.73 15.99 8.93
CA LEU A 30 0.59 16.08 9.85
C LEU A 30 0.59 17.37 10.65
N GLY A 31 1.75 17.83 11.12
CA GLY A 31 1.89 19.11 11.81
C GLY A 31 1.52 20.31 10.92
N ASP A 32 2.01 20.31 9.68
CA ASP A 32 1.68 21.36 8.70
C ASP A 32 0.17 21.36 8.37
N LEU A 33 -0.40 20.18 8.07
CA LEU A 33 -1.83 20.03 7.75
C LEU A 33 -2.74 20.40 8.93
N GLN A 34 -2.34 20.07 10.16
CA GLN A 34 -3.09 20.44 11.36
C GLN A 34 -3.17 21.97 11.53
N GLY A 35 -2.10 22.69 11.15
CA GLY A 35 -2.07 24.15 11.14
C GLY A 35 -3.06 24.77 10.14
N GLU A 36 -3.24 24.11 9.00
CA GLU A 36 -4.12 24.58 7.92
C GLU A 36 -5.59 24.16 8.10
N ALA A 37 -5.86 23.08 8.81
CA ALA A 37 -7.23 22.61 9.03
C ALA A 37 -8.14 23.70 9.63
N ARG A 38 -9.39 23.76 9.17
CA ARG A 38 -10.41 24.72 9.62
C ARG A 38 -11.32 24.10 10.68
N ARG A 39 -11.68 22.83 10.54
CA ARG A 39 -12.53 22.11 11.50
C ARG A 39 -11.76 21.62 12.73
N PRO A 40 -12.28 21.85 13.96
CA PRO A 40 -11.68 21.34 15.19
C PRO A 40 -11.56 19.81 15.22
N GLU A 41 -12.56 19.11 14.69
CA GLU A 41 -12.58 17.65 14.54
C GLU A 41 -11.47 17.13 13.61
N LEU A 42 -11.15 17.85 12.52
CA LEU A 42 -10.05 17.48 11.64
C LEU A 42 -8.69 17.72 12.33
N LYS A 43 -8.55 18.83 13.05
CA LYS A 43 -7.35 19.10 13.86
C LYS A 43 -7.10 18.02 14.90
N ALA A 44 -8.16 17.56 15.57
CA ALA A 44 -8.08 16.49 16.54
C ALA A 44 -7.66 15.16 15.89
N LEU A 45 -8.26 14.82 14.75
CA LEU A 45 -7.91 13.62 13.98
C LEU A 45 -6.44 13.62 13.56
N LEU A 46 -5.94 14.75 13.02
CA LEU A 46 -4.53 14.86 12.61
C LEU A 46 -3.56 14.83 13.81
N ALA A 47 -3.97 15.37 14.96
CA ALA A 47 -3.18 15.32 16.19
C ALA A 47 -3.10 13.91 16.79
N GLU A 48 -4.20 13.16 16.74
CA GLU A 48 -4.27 11.74 17.13
C GLU A 48 -3.34 10.92 16.23
N HIS A 49 -3.50 11.05 14.91
CA HIS A 49 -2.64 10.37 13.94
C HIS A 49 -1.16 10.74 14.19
N ALA A 50 -0.82 12.02 14.40
CA ALA A 50 0.56 12.40 14.68
C ALA A 50 1.17 11.71 15.92
N GLU A 51 0.36 11.29 16.89
CA GLU A 51 0.85 10.54 18.04
C GLU A 51 0.97 9.03 17.77
N GLU A 52 0.07 8.47 16.96
CA GLU A 52 0.20 7.13 16.39
C GLU A 52 1.50 7.01 15.55
N THR A 53 1.79 7.99 14.69
CA THR A 53 3.03 8.09 13.90
C THR A 53 4.30 8.09 14.75
N ARG A 54 4.32 8.79 15.88
CA ARG A 54 5.49 8.76 16.80
C ARG A 54 5.73 7.36 17.39
N GLN A 55 4.65 6.62 17.63
CA GLN A 55 4.74 5.24 18.13
C GLN A 55 5.19 4.30 17.01
N GLN A 56 4.69 4.47 15.79
CA GLN A 56 5.10 3.70 14.61
C GLN A 56 6.61 3.85 14.31
N ILE A 57 7.15 5.06 14.43
CA ILE A 57 8.61 5.33 14.36
C ILE A 57 9.37 4.48 15.38
N THR A 58 8.90 4.47 16.64
CA THR A 58 9.53 3.70 17.72
C THR A 58 9.48 2.19 17.42
N VAL A 59 8.37 1.70 16.84
CA VAL A 59 8.22 0.30 16.43
C VAL A 59 9.19 -0.06 15.30
N LEU A 60 9.40 0.81 14.32
CA LEU A 60 10.37 0.59 13.24
C LEU A 60 11.82 0.53 13.77
N GLU A 61 12.17 1.39 14.72
CA GLU A 61 13.48 1.35 15.39
C GLU A 61 13.68 0.02 16.16
N GLN A 62 12.62 -0.51 16.79
CA GLN A 62 12.66 -1.83 17.41
C GLN A 62 12.84 -2.96 16.38
N CYS A 63 12.26 -2.84 15.19
CA CYS A 63 12.48 -3.80 14.10
C CYS A 63 13.96 -3.87 13.70
N PHE A 64 14.63 -2.72 13.54
CA PHE A 64 16.09 -2.68 13.28
C PHE A 64 16.88 -3.38 14.39
N ALA A 65 16.57 -3.10 15.65
CA ALA A 65 17.22 -3.73 16.79
C ALA A 65 17.05 -5.26 16.80
N LEU A 66 15.87 -5.77 16.45
CA LEU A 66 15.59 -7.22 16.36
C LEU A 66 16.32 -7.90 15.20
N LEU A 67 16.62 -7.17 14.13
CA LEU A 67 17.36 -7.66 12.98
C LEU A 67 18.89 -7.60 13.21
N GLY A 68 19.33 -6.87 14.23
CA GLY A 68 20.76 -6.59 14.45
C GLY A 68 21.35 -5.69 13.37
N GLU A 69 20.50 -4.85 12.76
CA GLU A 69 20.86 -3.90 11.72
C GLU A 69 20.93 -2.49 12.33
N GLU A 70 21.86 -1.66 11.86
CA GLU A 70 21.88 -0.24 12.22
C GLU A 70 20.63 0.45 11.65
N VAL A 71 20.12 1.45 12.36
CA VAL A 71 18.97 2.24 11.88
C VAL A 71 19.37 2.94 10.59
N ASP A 72 18.65 2.63 9.51
CA ASP A 72 18.81 3.24 8.20
C ASP A 72 17.65 4.20 7.92
N ASP A 73 17.94 5.39 7.40
CA ASP A 73 16.98 6.39 6.96
C ASP A 73 16.94 6.49 5.43
N SER A 74 16.82 5.32 4.77
CA SER A 74 16.77 5.25 3.31
C SER A 74 15.70 6.21 2.76
N PRO A 75 15.94 6.86 1.60
CA PRO A 75 15.00 7.85 1.09
C PRO A 75 13.63 7.26 0.77
N CYS A 76 12.57 8.01 1.10
CA CYS A 76 11.21 7.78 0.60
C CYS A 76 10.79 8.93 -0.35
N PRO A 77 11.01 8.81 -1.67
CA PRO A 77 10.61 9.86 -2.61
C PRO A 77 9.08 10.07 -2.67
N VAL A 78 8.30 9.04 -2.36
CA VAL A 78 6.83 9.09 -2.46
C VAL A 78 6.25 10.02 -1.40
N THR A 79 6.69 9.95 -0.14
CA THR A 79 6.21 10.88 0.90
C THR A 79 6.61 12.32 0.62
N LYS A 80 7.80 12.56 0.04
CA LYS A 80 8.19 13.90 -0.43
C LYS A 80 7.26 14.41 -1.52
N ALA A 81 6.87 13.56 -2.46
CA ALA A 81 5.93 13.90 -3.53
C ALA A 81 4.53 14.18 -2.98
N LEU A 82 4.01 13.35 -2.08
CA LEU A 82 2.72 13.54 -1.41
C LEU A 82 2.68 14.87 -0.62
N ALA A 83 3.71 15.16 0.17
CA ALA A 83 3.79 16.43 0.89
C ALA A 83 3.85 17.64 -0.04
N ALA A 84 4.60 17.54 -1.15
CA ALA A 84 4.67 18.59 -2.16
C ALA A 84 3.32 18.79 -2.86
N GLU A 85 2.61 17.71 -3.18
CA GLU A 85 1.28 17.75 -3.77
C GLU A 85 0.26 18.37 -2.82
N ALA A 86 0.20 17.94 -1.55
CA ALA A 86 -0.67 18.50 -0.54
C ALA A 86 -0.45 20.02 -0.40
N LYS A 87 0.80 20.46 -0.33
CA LYS A 87 1.16 21.89 -0.28
C LYS A 87 0.76 22.66 -1.54
N ALA A 88 0.94 22.07 -2.72
CA ALA A 88 0.54 22.68 -3.98
C ALA A 88 -0.99 22.79 -4.10
N ASN A 89 -1.71 21.76 -3.66
CA ASN A 89 -3.16 21.73 -3.64
C ASN A 89 -3.72 22.76 -2.67
N LEU A 90 -3.18 22.86 -1.45
CA LEU A 90 -3.60 23.88 -0.48
C LEU A 90 -3.48 25.31 -1.00
N LYS A 91 -2.37 25.65 -1.69
CA LYS A 91 -2.14 27.00 -2.24
C LYS A 91 -3.15 27.44 -3.29
N LYS A 92 -3.76 26.50 -4.03
CA LYS A 92 -4.73 26.79 -5.09
C LYS A 92 -6.19 26.54 -4.65
N THR A 93 -6.40 26.27 -3.36
CA THR A 93 -7.69 25.89 -2.80
C THR A 93 -8.32 27.06 -2.06
N ASP A 94 -9.59 27.33 -2.35
CA ASP A 94 -10.35 28.31 -1.59
C ASP A 94 -10.51 27.90 -0.13
N ASP A 95 -10.56 28.87 0.78
CA ASP A 95 -10.65 28.62 2.23
C ASP A 95 -11.80 27.69 2.64
N SER A 96 -12.90 27.71 1.88
CA SER A 96 -14.02 26.81 2.13
C SER A 96 -13.64 25.35 1.92
N LEU A 97 -12.76 25.04 0.96
CA LEU A 97 -12.38 23.70 0.48
C LEU A 97 -11.13 23.11 1.15
N VAL A 98 -10.44 23.86 2.00
CA VAL A 98 -9.17 23.46 2.63
C VAL A 98 -9.26 22.10 3.29
N ASP A 99 -10.27 21.86 4.13
CA ASP A 99 -10.42 20.58 4.85
C ASP A 99 -10.64 19.38 3.91
N ALA A 100 -11.34 19.58 2.80
CA ALA A 100 -11.55 18.51 1.82
C ALA A 100 -10.25 18.13 1.12
N VAL A 101 -9.40 19.12 0.82
CA VAL A 101 -8.08 18.90 0.21
C VAL A 101 -7.09 18.27 1.19
N ILE A 102 -7.13 18.66 2.46
CA ILE A 102 -6.33 18.02 3.52
C ILE A 102 -6.70 16.53 3.63
N LEU A 103 -8.00 16.21 3.69
CA LEU A 103 -8.47 14.83 3.80
C LEU A 103 -8.14 13.97 2.57
N ALA A 104 -8.14 14.57 1.37
CA ALA A 104 -7.71 13.87 0.17
C ALA A 104 -6.23 13.45 0.26
N GLY A 105 -5.33 14.40 0.56
CA GLY A 105 -3.90 14.11 0.70
C GLY A 105 -3.59 13.18 1.87
N ALA A 106 -4.29 13.32 2.99
CA ALA A 106 -4.18 12.38 4.10
C ALA A 106 -4.57 10.97 3.66
N LEU A 107 -5.71 10.79 2.98
CA LEU A 107 -6.15 9.47 2.54
C LEU A 107 -5.18 8.80 1.54
N GLU A 108 -4.59 9.58 0.64
CA GLU A 108 -3.55 9.10 -0.29
C GLU A 108 -2.29 8.63 0.45
N THR A 109 -1.91 9.35 1.52
CA THR A 109 -0.78 8.99 2.38
C THR A 109 -1.05 7.67 3.10
N GLU A 110 -2.22 7.53 3.71
CA GLU A 110 -2.64 6.31 4.44
C GLU A 110 -2.59 5.06 3.56
N TYR A 111 -3.10 5.17 2.32
CA TYR A 111 -3.05 4.04 1.38
C TYR A 111 -1.63 3.70 0.94
N HIS A 112 -0.74 4.69 0.83
CA HIS A 112 0.67 4.45 0.57
C HIS A 112 1.32 3.71 1.74
N GLU A 113 1.10 4.15 2.97
CA GLU A 113 1.65 3.55 4.20
C GLU A 113 1.17 2.11 4.37
N GLN A 114 -0.13 1.86 4.19
CA GLN A 114 -0.70 0.50 4.19
C GLN A 114 0.00 -0.41 3.17
N ALA A 115 0.22 0.05 1.94
CA ALA A 115 0.89 -0.74 0.90
C ALA A 115 2.36 -1.03 1.25
N VAL A 116 3.06 -0.09 1.87
CA VAL A 116 4.44 -0.26 2.34
C VAL A 116 4.49 -1.30 3.46
N TYR A 117 3.63 -1.18 4.46
CA TYR A 117 3.57 -2.13 5.58
C TYR A 117 3.16 -3.55 5.14
N GLU A 118 2.20 -3.68 4.22
CA GLU A 118 1.85 -4.99 3.64
C GLU A 118 3.06 -5.63 2.94
N THR A 119 3.83 -4.84 2.20
CA THR A 119 5.06 -5.30 1.55
C THR A 119 6.09 -5.77 2.58
N LEU A 120 6.36 -4.97 3.60
CA LEU A 120 7.30 -5.33 4.68
C LEU A 120 6.88 -6.60 5.41
N LEU A 121 5.59 -6.76 5.68
CA LEU A 121 5.04 -7.94 6.36
C LEU A 121 5.24 -9.21 5.54
N ILE A 122 5.02 -9.16 4.22
CA ILE A 122 5.28 -10.28 3.30
C ILE A 122 6.75 -10.70 3.38
N HIS A 123 7.67 -9.74 3.30
CA HIS A 123 9.11 -10.02 3.35
C HIS A 123 9.57 -10.52 4.73
N ALA A 124 9.09 -9.93 5.82
CA ALA A 124 9.40 -10.35 7.19
C ALA A 124 8.94 -11.79 7.45
N ARG A 125 7.77 -12.18 6.94
CA ARG A 125 7.25 -13.56 7.03
C ARG A 125 8.06 -14.52 6.18
N ALA A 126 8.38 -14.15 4.93
CA ALA A 126 9.14 -14.99 4.01
C ALA A 126 10.54 -15.37 4.54
N ARG A 127 11.16 -14.48 5.32
CA ARG A 127 12.48 -14.71 5.92
C ARG A 127 12.45 -15.31 7.34
N GLY A 128 11.28 -15.64 7.86
CA GLY A 128 11.13 -16.22 9.20
C GLY A 128 11.35 -15.24 10.36
N ALA A 129 11.30 -13.92 10.12
CA ALA A 129 11.47 -12.89 11.14
C ALA A 129 10.14 -12.63 11.88
N ALA A 130 9.60 -13.65 12.56
CA ALA A 130 8.28 -13.61 13.19
C ALA A 130 8.10 -12.45 14.20
N PRO A 131 9.09 -12.10 15.06
CA PRO A 131 8.96 -10.95 15.96
C PRO A 131 8.81 -9.62 15.21
N VAL A 132 9.57 -9.43 14.12
CA VAL A 132 9.51 -8.23 13.27
C VAL A 132 8.17 -8.15 12.54
N ALA A 133 7.67 -9.29 12.02
CA ALA A 133 6.36 -9.35 11.39
C ALA A 133 5.23 -8.93 12.35
N ALA A 134 5.27 -9.33 13.62
CA ALA A 134 4.27 -8.95 14.61
C ALA A 134 4.26 -7.45 14.91
N LEU A 135 5.46 -6.82 14.96
CA LEU A 135 5.60 -5.38 15.11
C LEU A 135 5.04 -4.62 13.89
N LEU A 136 5.41 -5.02 12.68
CA LEU A 136 4.92 -4.42 11.44
C LEU A 136 3.40 -4.58 11.28
N GLU A 137 2.83 -5.70 11.73
CA GLU A 137 1.38 -5.93 11.73
C GLU A 137 0.64 -4.99 12.71
N THR A 138 1.31 -4.56 13.79
CA THR A 138 0.78 -3.53 14.70
C THR A 138 0.68 -2.19 13.99
N ASN A 139 1.74 -1.73 13.32
CA ASN A 139 1.70 -0.47 12.55
C ASN A 139 0.65 -0.52 11.44
N LEU A 140 0.58 -1.63 10.68
CA LEU A 140 -0.43 -1.81 9.63
C LEU A 140 -1.86 -1.74 10.15
N ALA A 141 -2.12 -2.28 11.35
CA ALA A 141 -3.43 -2.21 11.96
C ALA A 141 -3.80 -0.76 12.32
N THR A 142 -2.84 0.01 12.85
CA THR A 142 -3.00 1.44 13.12
C THR A 142 -3.30 2.23 11.84
N GLU A 143 -2.55 2.04 10.74
CA GLU A 143 -2.82 2.78 9.48
C GLU A 143 -4.17 2.43 8.86
N ARG A 144 -4.65 1.20 9.08
CA ARG A 144 -5.99 0.81 8.61
C ARG A 144 -7.08 1.55 9.40
N ASP A 145 -6.88 1.75 10.70
CA ASP A 145 -7.80 2.51 11.54
C ASP A 145 -7.73 4.01 11.24
N ALA A 146 -6.54 4.59 11.16
CA ALA A 146 -6.30 5.99 10.77
C ALA A 146 -6.92 6.29 9.39
N GLY A 147 -6.58 5.49 8.37
CA GLY A 147 -7.18 5.60 7.04
C GLY A 147 -8.71 5.45 7.02
N ALA A 148 -9.28 4.58 7.87
CA ALA A 148 -10.74 4.48 8.02
C ALA A 148 -11.37 5.74 8.64
N LYS A 149 -10.73 6.33 9.66
CA LYS A 149 -11.16 7.60 10.28
C LYS A 149 -11.09 8.75 9.27
N VAL A 150 -9.98 8.87 8.53
CA VAL A 150 -9.79 9.88 7.48
C VAL A 150 -10.86 9.73 6.41
N LYS A 151 -11.06 8.52 5.89
CA LYS A 151 -12.07 8.24 4.87
C LYS A 151 -13.48 8.58 5.34
N ALA A 152 -13.86 8.16 6.54
CA ALA A 152 -15.19 8.47 7.09
C ALA A 152 -15.41 9.99 7.22
N MET A 153 -14.38 10.73 7.62
CA MET A 153 -14.45 12.19 7.67
C MET A 153 -14.55 12.82 6.26
N ALA A 154 -13.78 12.31 5.30
CA ALA A 154 -13.83 12.76 3.91
C ALA A 154 -15.22 12.57 3.29
N GLU A 155 -15.82 11.39 3.47
CA GLU A 155 -17.18 11.07 3.01
C GLU A 155 -18.22 12.00 3.65
N ARG A 156 -18.08 12.29 4.94
CA ARG A 156 -18.95 13.23 5.65
C ARG A 156 -18.82 14.65 5.09
N ILE A 157 -17.61 15.17 4.92
CA ILE A 157 -17.41 16.52 4.37
C ILE A 157 -17.92 16.63 2.92
N ALA A 158 -17.71 15.59 2.12
CA ALA A 158 -18.21 15.53 0.75
C ALA A 158 -19.75 15.55 0.68
N THR A 159 -20.44 14.95 1.66
CA THR A 159 -21.91 14.81 1.67
C THR A 159 -22.63 15.95 2.40
N THR A 160 -22.10 16.46 3.51
CA THR A 160 -22.72 17.56 4.27
C THR A 160 -22.44 18.93 3.65
N GLY A 161 -21.62 18.98 2.60
CA GLY A 161 -21.16 20.20 1.98
C GLY A 161 -20.00 20.83 2.74
N VAL A 162 -19.24 21.64 2.00
CA VAL A 162 -17.98 22.23 2.43
C VAL A 162 -18.17 23.48 3.31
N ALA A 163 -19.40 23.75 3.75
CA ALA A 163 -19.70 24.87 4.62
C ALA A 163 -19.06 24.64 6.00
N VAL A 164 -17.99 25.36 6.30
CA VAL A 164 -17.48 25.51 7.65
C VAL A 164 -18.58 26.17 8.50
N PRO A 165 -18.91 25.67 9.70
CA PRO A 165 -19.78 26.41 10.60
C PRO A 165 -19.06 27.71 10.98
N VAL A 166 -19.39 28.79 10.29
CA VAL A 166 -19.02 30.14 10.72
C VAL A 166 -19.92 30.50 11.89
N GLU A 167 -19.36 30.54 13.09
CA GLU A 167 -20.04 31.15 14.23
C GLU A 167 -20.42 32.59 13.86
N GLY A 168 -21.72 32.88 13.75
CA GLY A 168 -22.24 34.25 13.63
C GLY A 168 -23.07 34.62 12.40
N MET A 169 -23.39 33.70 11.47
CA MET A 169 -24.28 34.04 10.33
C MET A 169 -25.62 33.29 10.41
N SER A 170 -26.64 33.98 10.93
CA SER A 170 -28.05 33.61 10.74
C SER A 170 -28.44 33.87 9.28
N GLY A 171 -28.48 32.84 8.45
CA GLY A 171 -28.95 32.97 7.07
C GLY A 171 -29.10 31.62 6.41
N GLY A 172 -30.34 31.16 6.25
CA GLY A 172 -30.68 29.81 5.81
C GLY A 172 -30.05 29.40 4.48
N VAL A 173 -29.35 28.26 4.49
CA VAL A 173 -28.96 27.55 3.28
C VAL A 173 -30.04 26.53 2.96
N LYS A 174 -30.61 26.60 1.75
CA LYS A 174 -31.65 25.71 1.25
C LYS A 174 -31.14 24.26 1.18
N ALA A 175 -31.90 23.35 1.80
CA ALA A 175 -31.71 21.90 1.84
C ALA A 175 -31.94 21.21 0.47
N GLY A 176 -31.23 21.63 -0.58
CA GLY A 176 -31.43 21.15 -1.95
C GLY A 176 -30.37 20.20 -2.50
N LEU A 177 -29.17 20.12 -1.91
CA LEU A 177 -28.03 19.39 -2.51
C LEU A 177 -27.70 18.04 -1.82
N VAL A 178 -28.28 17.76 -0.65
CA VAL A 178 -27.93 16.59 0.16
C VAL A 178 -28.56 15.28 -0.37
N ALA A 179 -29.63 15.36 -1.18
CA ALA A 179 -30.36 14.17 -1.63
C ALA A 179 -29.68 13.38 -2.78
N GLY A 180 -28.78 14.01 -3.56
CA GLY A 180 -28.14 13.37 -4.71
C GLY A 180 -26.98 12.44 -4.37
N ALA A 181 -26.17 12.78 -3.36
CA ALA A 181 -24.96 12.03 -3.01
C ALA A 181 -25.28 10.75 -2.21
N ALA A 182 -26.28 10.77 -1.34
CA ALA A 182 -26.67 9.60 -0.55
C ALA A 182 -27.12 8.40 -1.41
N ALA A 183 -27.75 8.66 -2.56
CA ALA A 183 -28.19 7.60 -3.48
C ALA A 183 -27.03 6.90 -4.21
N ALA A 184 -25.92 7.59 -4.48
CA ALA A 184 -24.74 7.00 -5.11
C ALA A 184 -23.93 6.09 -4.15
N VAL A 185 -23.85 6.47 -2.88
CA VAL A 185 -23.14 5.68 -1.85
C VAL A 185 -23.86 4.35 -1.55
N GLY A 186 -25.20 4.35 -1.56
CA GLY A 186 -25.98 3.11 -1.40
C GLY A 186 -25.70 2.06 -2.49
N VAL A 187 -25.38 2.51 -3.71
CA VAL A 187 -25.04 1.61 -4.83
C VAL A 187 -23.61 1.06 -4.70
N ALA A 188 -22.66 1.87 -4.20
CA ALA A 188 -21.28 1.42 -3.95
C ALA A 188 -21.18 0.43 -2.78
N ALA A 189 -21.93 0.65 -1.69
CA ALA A 189 -21.96 -0.26 -0.55
C ALA A 189 -22.57 -1.63 -0.92
N ALA A 190 -23.61 -1.64 -1.76
CA ALA A 190 -24.21 -2.87 -2.28
C ALA A 190 -23.25 -3.64 -3.21
N ALA A 191 -22.43 -2.94 -4.01
CA ALA A 191 -21.42 -3.56 -4.86
C ALA A 191 -20.27 -4.18 -4.04
N ALA A 192 -19.84 -3.52 -2.96
CA ALA A 192 -18.81 -4.05 -2.06
C ALA A 192 -19.24 -5.33 -1.33
N SER A 193 -20.51 -5.41 -0.89
CA SER A 193 -21.07 -6.62 -0.28
C SER A 193 -21.06 -7.82 -1.24
N LYS A 194 -21.37 -7.57 -2.52
CA LYS A 194 -21.41 -8.63 -3.56
C LYS A 194 -20.03 -9.16 -3.96
N VAL A 195 -18.99 -8.31 -3.83
CA VAL A 195 -17.58 -8.69 -4.07
C VAL A 195 -17.00 -9.47 -2.88
N ALA A 196 -17.47 -9.22 -1.66
CA ALA A 196 -17.07 -9.97 -0.47
C ALA A 196 -17.67 -11.40 -0.47
N GLU A 197 -18.92 -11.55 -0.92
CA GLU A 197 -19.58 -12.86 -1.03
C GLU A 197 -18.88 -13.79 -2.05
N HIS A 198 -18.44 -13.26 -3.20
CA HIS A 198 -17.74 -14.06 -4.23
C HIS A 198 -16.34 -14.53 -3.77
N ARG A 199 -15.63 -13.73 -2.95
CA ARG A 199 -14.30 -14.12 -2.41
C ARG A 199 -14.38 -15.21 -1.35
N ALA A 200 -15.50 -15.31 -0.62
CA ALA A 200 -15.71 -16.37 0.36
C ALA A 200 -15.93 -17.73 -0.32
N GLU A 201 -16.58 -17.76 -1.49
CA GLU A 201 -16.81 -18.97 -2.28
C GLU A 201 -15.52 -19.49 -2.93
N ASP A 202 -14.67 -18.61 -3.45
CA ASP A 202 -13.37 -18.98 -4.04
C ASP A 202 -12.37 -19.51 -2.98
N ALA A 203 -12.39 -18.96 -1.77
CA ALA A 203 -11.55 -19.43 -0.65
C ALA A 203 -11.97 -20.82 -0.13
N ALA A 204 -13.27 -21.13 -0.14
CA ALA A 204 -13.79 -22.45 0.23
C ALA A 204 -13.43 -23.53 -0.81
N ALA A 205 -13.43 -23.19 -2.10
CA ALA A 205 -13.00 -24.09 -3.18
C ALA A 205 -11.50 -24.44 -3.09
N ALA A 206 -10.65 -23.46 -2.73
CA ALA A 206 -9.22 -23.67 -2.54
C ALA A 206 -8.88 -24.53 -1.31
N ALA A 207 -9.69 -24.49 -0.25
CA ALA A 207 -9.53 -25.33 0.94
C ALA A 207 -9.92 -26.80 0.69
N GLY A 208 -10.93 -27.06 -0.16
CA GLY A 208 -11.36 -28.42 -0.52
C GLY A 208 -10.36 -29.19 -1.38
N ALA A 209 -9.57 -28.50 -2.21
CA ALA A 209 -8.60 -29.13 -3.10
C ALA A 209 -7.33 -29.64 -2.39
N ARG A 210 -7.07 -29.24 -1.14
CA ARG A 210 -5.87 -29.65 -0.37
C ARG A 210 -6.02 -30.98 0.38
N SER A 211 -7.19 -31.64 0.35
CA SER A 211 -7.46 -32.85 1.13
C SER A 211 -7.27 -34.18 0.38
N LEU A 212 -6.78 -34.18 -0.86
CA LEU A 212 -6.72 -35.40 -1.70
C LEU A 212 -5.35 -35.63 -2.34
N VAL A 213 -4.25 -35.65 -1.58
CA VAL A 213 -3.04 -36.42 -1.95
C VAL A 213 -2.30 -36.86 -0.68
N GLU A 214 -2.64 -38.02 -0.15
CA GLU A 214 -1.81 -38.78 0.79
C GLU A 214 -1.80 -40.23 0.28
N HIS A 215 -0.74 -40.62 -0.42
CA HIS A 215 -0.44 -42.03 -0.70
C HIS A 215 0.77 -42.44 0.17
N PRO A 216 0.67 -43.53 0.96
CA PRO A 216 1.76 -43.95 1.81
C PRO A 216 2.84 -44.66 0.98
N VAL A 217 4.08 -44.20 1.11
CA VAL A 217 5.25 -44.90 0.56
C VAL A 217 5.63 -46.02 1.54
N GLU A 218 5.39 -47.25 1.12
CA GLU A 218 5.83 -48.47 1.82
C GLU A 218 7.29 -48.77 1.45
N THR A 219 8.18 -48.73 2.43
CA THR A 219 9.60 -49.10 2.26
C THR A 219 9.81 -50.57 2.61
N ALA A 220 10.37 -51.35 1.69
CA ALA A 220 10.98 -52.65 1.98
C ALA A 220 12.41 -52.72 1.41
N PRO A 221 13.39 -53.30 2.11
CA PRO A 221 14.79 -53.30 1.69
C PRO A 221 15.21 -54.64 1.08
N VAL A 222 16.01 -54.66 0.00
CA VAL A 222 16.91 -55.79 -0.30
C VAL A 222 18.18 -55.32 -1.02
N THR A 223 19.25 -55.98 -0.61
CA THR A 223 20.69 -55.92 -0.90
C THR A 223 21.14 -56.33 -2.31
N GLY A 224 22.24 -55.71 -2.79
CA GLY A 224 23.44 -56.42 -3.26
C GLY A 224 23.65 -56.78 -4.76
N VAL A 225 24.81 -56.33 -5.27
CA VAL A 225 25.76 -57.04 -6.19
C VAL A 225 25.77 -56.69 -7.72
N THR A 226 26.85 -55.96 -8.10
CA THR A 226 27.75 -55.95 -9.31
C THR A 226 27.26 -55.82 -10.77
N ASP A 227 27.64 -54.69 -11.41
CA ASP A 227 28.51 -54.45 -12.62
C ASP A 227 28.37 -55.27 -13.95
N PRO A 228 28.96 -54.84 -15.10
CA PRO A 228 28.72 -53.65 -15.94
C PRO A 228 28.28 -53.97 -17.40
N GLY A 229 27.77 -52.95 -18.10
CA GLY A 229 27.99 -52.75 -19.56
C GLY A 229 27.06 -53.45 -20.56
N ALA A 230 26.13 -52.68 -21.16
CA ALA A 230 25.67 -52.92 -22.53
C ALA A 230 25.05 -51.65 -23.14
N VAL A 231 25.55 -51.32 -24.33
CA VAL A 231 25.17 -50.21 -25.21
C VAL A 231 23.90 -50.55 -25.96
N VAL A 232 22.87 -49.70 -25.94
CA VAL A 232 21.88 -49.55 -27.04
C VAL A 232 21.25 -48.14 -27.02
N GLU A 233 21.49 -47.37 -28.08
CA GLU A 233 20.67 -46.27 -28.62
C GLU A 233 20.04 -46.78 -29.95
N PRO A 234 19.05 -46.14 -30.62
CA PRO A 234 18.38 -44.87 -30.31
C PRO A 234 16.82 -44.93 -30.39
N GLY A 235 16.15 -43.88 -29.91
CA GLY A 235 14.70 -43.71 -30.07
C GLY A 235 14.24 -42.29 -29.75
N VAL A 236 14.53 -41.35 -30.65
CA VAL A 236 14.03 -39.97 -30.57
C VAL A 236 12.52 -39.95 -30.85
N SER A 237 11.73 -39.50 -29.88
CA SER A 237 10.36 -39.03 -30.09
C SER A 237 10.26 -37.61 -29.57
N THR A 238 10.17 -36.68 -30.51
CA THR A 238 10.00 -35.24 -30.29
C THR A 238 8.56 -34.94 -29.91
N VAL A 239 8.31 -34.46 -28.68
CA VAL A 239 7.07 -33.75 -28.33
C VAL A 239 7.39 -32.25 -28.34
N GLY A 240 6.70 -31.52 -29.21
CA GLY A 240 6.93 -30.11 -29.47
C GLY A 240 6.58 -29.23 -28.28
N ALA A 241 7.54 -28.40 -27.88
CA ALA A 241 7.29 -27.22 -27.05
C ALA A 241 6.88 -26.07 -27.97
N THR A 242 5.64 -25.60 -27.85
CA THR A 242 5.22 -24.32 -28.41
C THR A 242 5.88 -23.20 -27.64
N THR A 243 6.81 -22.52 -28.30
CA THR A 243 7.39 -21.24 -27.88
C THR A 243 6.40 -20.13 -28.22
N THR A 244 5.85 -19.45 -27.22
CA THR A 244 5.28 -18.11 -27.38
C THR A 244 6.41 -17.10 -27.25
N THR A 245 6.96 -16.71 -28.39
CA THR A 245 7.84 -15.54 -28.54
C THR A 245 7.00 -14.26 -28.58
N GLY A 246 7.47 -13.21 -27.90
CA GLY A 246 7.03 -11.84 -28.18
C GLY A 246 6.62 -10.99 -26.97
N ALA A 247 7.45 -10.90 -25.93
CA ALA A 247 7.49 -9.69 -25.11
C ALA A 247 8.83 -9.01 -25.42
N GLU A 248 8.78 -7.84 -26.08
CA GLU A 248 9.97 -7.04 -26.27
C GLU A 248 10.53 -6.61 -24.91
N PRO A 249 11.87 -6.57 -24.73
CA PRO A 249 12.45 -6.06 -23.50
C PRO A 249 12.05 -4.58 -23.33
N PHE A 250 11.69 -4.21 -22.10
CA PHE A 250 11.38 -2.83 -21.74
C PHE A 250 12.60 -1.95 -22.03
N ASN A 251 12.49 -1.04 -23.00
CA ASN A 251 13.55 -0.13 -23.41
C ASN A 251 13.29 1.25 -22.78
N ASP A 252 14.08 1.63 -21.78
CA ASP A 252 13.95 2.90 -21.06
C ASP A 252 14.10 4.11 -21.99
N ASP A 253 14.95 4.01 -23.03
CA ASP A 253 15.17 5.10 -24.00
C ASP A 253 13.87 5.45 -24.76
N ALA A 254 13.03 4.45 -25.05
CA ALA A 254 11.76 4.65 -25.71
C ALA A 254 10.68 5.22 -24.78
N LEU A 255 10.83 5.07 -23.46
CA LEU A 255 9.94 5.68 -22.48
C LEU A 255 10.27 7.16 -22.29
N GLU A 256 11.56 7.52 -22.23
CA GLU A 256 12.00 8.91 -22.12
C GLU A 256 11.61 9.73 -23.37
N GLU A 257 11.74 9.18 -24.58
CA GLU A 257 11.33 9.84 -25.82
C GLU A 257 9.81 10.10 -25.85
N ARG A 258 9.01 9.14 -25.35
CA ARG A 258 7.55 9.28 -25.27
C ARG A 258 7.10 10.28 -24.19
N ILE A 259 7.85 10.40 -23.10
CA ILE A 259 7.59 11.42 -22.07
C ILE A 259 7.92 12.81 -22.64
N ALA A 260 9.06 12.98 -23.31
CA ALA A 260 9.46 14.23 -23.93
C ALA A 260 8.49 14.69 -25.04
N GLU A 261 7.98 13.77 -25.87
CA GLU A 261 6.96 14.08 -26.88
C GLU A 261 5.62 14.51 -26.27
N SER A 262 5.28 13.99 -25.08
CA SER A 262 4.05 14.36 -24.38
C SER A 262 4.12 15.75 -23.76
N GLU A 263 5.29 16.16 -23.26
CA GLU A 263 5.53 17.49 -22.70
C GLU A 263 5.55 18.58 -23.78
N HIS A 264 6.03 18.26 -24.98
CA HIS A 264 6.03 19.21 -26.11
C HIS A 264 4.63 19.48 -26.67
N ARG A 265 3.66 18.56 -26.47
CA ARG A 265 2.28 18.71 -26.94
C ARG A 265 1.36 19.45 -25.95
N ALA A 266 1.83 19.72 -24.73
CA ALA A 266 1.06 20.32 -23.64
C ALA A 266 1.15 21.86 -23.56
N HIS A 267 1.93 22.52 -24.43
CA HIS A 267 2.05 23.97 -24.47
C HIS A 267 1.86 24.51 -25.90
N PRO A 268 0.75 25.22 -26.20
CA PRO A 268 0.64 26.02 -27.43
C PRO A 268 1.46 27.31 -27.35
#